data_AF-A0AAN4FB25-F1
#
_entry.id   AF-A0AAN4FB25-F1
#
_cell.length_a   1.000
_cell.length_b   1.000
_cell.length_c   1.000
_cell.angle_alpha   90.00
_cell.angle_beta   90.00
_cell.angle_gamma   90.00
#
_symmetry.space_group_name_H-M   'P 1'
#
loop_
_entity.id
_entity.type
_entity.pdbx_description
1 polymer ?
#
loop_
_entity_poly.entity_id
_entity_poly.type
_entity_poly.pdbx_seq_one_letter_code
_entity_poly.pdbx_strand_id
1 'polypeptide(L)'
;MNHQKYQRKLIMKEKRNDAELKNRKTKRNYDYERRVSDIYFDLFFVFVAAGTFLWVIMHSIFDACIDSWKADPELNNFRYMWNILMYVIPYTLWAFAGGFLIVYVRNPLNELINGGIRIFRLKRRMRRENSFREGNNDASH
;
A
#
# COMPACT_ATOMS: atom_id res chain seq x y z
N MET A 1 -16.77 -44.14 31.18
CA MET A 1 -16.65 -42.85 30.45
C MET A 1 -16.82 -43.12 28.96
N ASN A 2 -17.86 -42.59 28.32
CA ASN A 2 -18.25 -42.96 26.94
C ASN A 2 -17.19 -42.51 25.91
N HIS A 3 -16.62 -43.46 25.17
CA HIS A 3 -15.55 -43.27 24.18
C HIS A 3 -15.90 -42.18 23.14
N GLN A 4 -17.16 -42.10 22.70
CA GLN A 4 -17.61 -41.08 21.75
C GLN A 4 -17.52 -39.66 22.31
N LYS A 5 -17.75 -39.49 23.62
CA LYS A 5 -17.64 -38.18 24.28
C LYS A 5 -16.19 -37.72 24.37
N TYR A 6 -15.25 -38.68 24.45
CA TYR A 6 -13.81 -38.41 24.45
C TYR A 6 -13.32 -37.99 23.06
N GLN A 7 -13.73 -38.71 22.02
CA GLN A 7 -13.40 -38.38 20.62
C GLN A 7 -13.88 -36.98 20.23
N ARG A 8 -15.12 -36.61 20.60
CA ARG A 8 -15.65 -35.26 20.33
C ARG A 8 -14.83 -34.15 20.99
N LYS A 9 -14.33 -34.37 22.21
CA LYS A 9 -13.47 -33.40 22.91
C LYS A 9 -12.12 -33.20 22.21
N LEU A 10 -11.53 -34.27 21.71
CA LEU A 10 -10.26 -34.21 20.95
C LEU A 10 -10.44 -33.43 19.64
N ILE A 11 -11.47 -33.77 18.86
CA ILE A 11 -11.78 -33.08 17.59
C ILE A 11 -12.04 -31.58 17.82
N MET A 12 -12.75 -31.21 18.88
CA MET A 12 -12.99 -29.79 19.20
C MET A 12 -11.71 -29.06 19.61
N LYS A 13 -10.83 -29.70 20.39
CA LYS A 13 -9.52 -29.12 20.75
C LYS A 13 -8.65 -28.90 19.52
N GLU A 14 -8.59 -29.88 18.62
CA GLU A 14 -7.80 -29.80 17.39
C GLU A 14 -8.29 -28.68 16.46
N LYS A 15 -9.61 -28.59 16.24
CA LYS A 15 -10.21 -27.50 15.45
C LYS A 15 -9.92 -26.12 16.04
N ARG A 16 -9.97 -25.98 17.37
CA ARG A 16 -9.65 -24.72 18.06
C ARG A 16 -8.17 -24.36 17.88
N ASN A 17 -7.27 -25.33 18.02
CA ASN A 17 -5.85 -25.13 17.80
C ASN A 17 -5.53 -24.74 16.35
N ASP A 18 -6.17 -25.36 15.35
CA ASP A 18 -6.02 -25.00 13.94
C ASP A 18 -6.53 -23.57 13.66
N ALA A 19 -7.68 -23.19 14.23
CA ALA A 19 -8.21 -21.84 14.12
C ALA A 19 -7.27 -20.79 14.76
N GLU A 20 -6.72 -21.08 15.95
CA GLU A 20 -5.75 -20.22 16.61
C GLU A 20 -4.43 -20.12 15.82
N LEU A 21 -3.99 -21.20 15.19
CA LEU A 21 -2.80 -21.20 14.33
C LEU A 21 -3.03 -20.34 13.07
N LYS A 22 -4.20 -20.45 12.45
CA LYS A 22 -4.60 -19.60 11.31
C LYS A 22 -4.65 -18.14 11.70
N ASN A 23 -5.31 -17.79 12.81
CA ASN A 23 -5.34 -16.41 13.30
C ASN A 23 -3.95 -15.86 13.60
N ARG A 24 -3.06 -16.66 14.19
CA ARG A 24 -1.66 -16.26 14.43
C ARG A 24 -0.89 -16.02 13.12
N LYS A 25 -1.08 -16.87 12.10
CA LYS A 25 -0.47 -16.68 10.78
C LYS A 25 -0.98 -15.40 10.10
N THR A 26 -2.30 -15.18 10.10
CA THR A 26 -2.92 -13.99 9.52
C THR A 26 -2.42 -12.71 10.20
N LYS A 27 -2.37 -12.70 11.54
CA LYS A 27 -1.84 -11.55 12.28
C LYS A 27 -0.39 -11.24 11.89
N ARG A 28 0.47 -12.26 11.83
CA ARG A 28 1.87 -12.07 11.41
C ARG A 28 2.01 -11.55 9.98
N ASN A 29 1.15 -12.00 9.06
CA ASN A 29 1.18 -11.52 7.68
C ASN A 29 0.78 -10.05 7.60
N TYR A 30 -0.29 -9.67 8.32
CA TYR A 30 -0.72 -8.28 8.42
C TYR A 30 0.35 -7.37 9.04
N ASP A 31 0.99 -7.81 10.14
CA ASP A 31 2.07 -7.06 10.79
C ASP A 31 3.33 -6.93 9.89
N TYR A 32 3.55 -7.89 8.99
CA TYR A 32 4.62 -7.82 7.98
C TYR A 32 4.27 -6.81 6.88
N GLU A 33 3.08 -6.92 6.28
CA GLU A 33 2.64 -6.00 5.23
C GLU A 33 2.56 -4.56 5.72
N ARG A 34 2.09 -4.34 6.95
CA ARG A 34 2.07 -3.01 7.57
C ARG A 34 3.47 -2.40 7.67
N ARG A 35 4.46 -3.16 8.16
CA ARG A 35 5.85 -2.68 8.25
C ARG A 35 6.43 -2.36 6.89
N VAL A 36 6.15 -3.18 5.89
CA VAL A 36 6.59 -2.92 4.51
C VAL A 36 5.93 -1.64 3.97
N SER A 37 4.64 -1.44 4.24
CA SER A 37 3.90 -0.22 3.89
C SER A 37 4.51 1.03 4.55
N ASP A 38 4.82 0.95 5.85
CA ASP A 38 5.43 2.06 6.59
C ASP A 38 6.80 2.43 5.98
N ILE A 39 7.63 1.45 5.59
CA ILE A 39 8.91 1.71 4.91
C ILE A 39 8.71 2.47 3.58
N TYR A 40 7.72 2.08 2.78
CA TYR A 40 7.44 2.78 1.52
C TYR A 40 6.94 4.21 1.74
N PHE A 41 6.18 4.44 2.81
CA PHE A 41 5.73 5.78 3.19
C PHE A 41 6.88 6.67 3.67
N ASP A 42 7.79 6.10 4.48
CA ASP A 42 9.00 6.80 4.92
C ASP A 42 9.88 7.17 3.72
N LEU A 43 10.09 6.22 2.78
CA LEU A 43 10.82 6.49 1.54
C LEU A 43 10.18 7.63 0.75
N PHE A 44 8.85 7.61 0.58
CA PHE A 44 8.12 8.71 -0.06
C PHE A 44 8.47 10.06 0.58
N PHE A 45 8.38 10.16 1.91
CA PHE A 45 8.65 11.40 2.63
C PHE A 45 10.10 11.86 2.46
N VAL A 46 11.07 10.94 2.54
CA VAL A 46 12.49 11.24 2.34
C VAL A 46 12.73 11.80 0.94
N PHE A 47 12.15 11.19 -0.11
CA PHE A 47 12.33 11.67 -1.49
C PHE A 47 11.66 13.04 -1.72
N VAL A 48 10.47 13.29 -1.13
CA VAL A 48 9.84 14.62 -1.20
C VAL A 48 10.71 15.67 -0.54
N ALA A 49 11.14 15.42 0.71
CA ALA A 49 11.99 16.34 1.45
C ALA A 49 13.30 16.61 0.71
N ALA A 50 13.98 15.56 0.25
CA ALA A 50 15.23 15.68 -0.51
C ALA A 50 15.03 16.49 -1.80
N GLY A 51 13.96 16.22 -2.57
CA GLY A 51 13.62 16.98 -3.77
C GLY A 51 13.40 18.46 -3.48
N THR A 52 12.65 18.77 -2.41
CA THR A 52 12.37 20.15 -2.00
C THR A 52 13.64 20.86 -1.51
N PHE A 53 14.45 20.23 -0.65
CA PHE A 53 15.70 20.83 -0.19
C PHE A 53 16.65 21.10 -1.35
N LEU A 54 16.82 20.13 -2.25
CA LEU A 54 17.66 20.31 -3.42
C LEU A 54 17.14 21.44 -4.32
N TRP A 55 15.84 21.50 -4.57
CA TRP A 55 15.22 22.57 -5.36
C TRP A 55 15.50 23.95 -4.75
N VAL A 56 15.31 24.11 -3.44
CA VAL A 56 15.58 25.38 -2.73
C VAL A 56 17.05 25.77 -2.83
N ILE A 57 17.98 24.83 -2.62
CA ILE A 57 19.42 25.10 -2.70
C ILE A 57 19.82 25.49 -4.12
N MET A 58 19.36 24.74 -5.14
CA MET A 58 19.71 25.01 -6.53
C MET A 58 19.16 26.37 -7.00
N HIS A 59 17.95 26.73 -6.60
CA HIS A 59 17.38 28.06 -6.88
C HIS A 59 18.11 29.17 -6.15
N SER A 60 18.45 28.99 -4.87
CA SER A 60 19.20 29.97 -4.09
C SER A 60 20.57 30.28 -4.72
N ILE A 61 21.28 29.24 -5.18
CA ILE A 61 22.57 29.40 -5.86
C ILE A 61 22.39 30.09 -7.21
N PHE A 62 21.38 29.68 -7.98
CA PHE A 62 21.11 30.30 -9.28
C PHE A 62 20.81 31.79 -9.13
N ASP A 63 19.92 32.17 -8.21
CA ASP A 63 19.53 33.56 -7.98
C ASP A 63 20.69 34.41 -7.45
N ALA A 64 21.58 33.85 -6.63
CA ALA A 64 22.76 34.56 -6.14
C ALA A 64 23.83 34.77 -7.23
N CYS A 65 23.92 33.87 -8.21
CA CYS A 65 24.97 33.89 -9.23
C CYS A 65 24.52 34.43 -10.60
N ILE A 66 23.21 34.60 -10.82
CA ILE A 66 22.64 34.96 -12.13
C ILE A 66 23.14 36.31 -12.65
N ASP A 67 23.37 37.28 -11.78
CA ASP A 67 23.83 38.62 -12.15
C ASP A 67 25.27 38.58 -12.64
N SER A 68 26.13 37.82 -11.97
CA SER A 68 27.52 37.57 -12.41
C SER A 68 27.56 36.80 -13.73
N TRP A 69 26.75 35.74 -13.89
CA TRP A 69 26.75 34.94 -15.12
C TRP A 69 26.15 35.66 -16.32
N LYS A 70 25.33 36.70 -16.11
CA LYS A 70 24.83 37.56 -17.19
C LYS A 70 25.90 38.50 -17.73
N ALA A 71 26.87 38.90 -16.89
CA ALA A 71 27.94 39.81 -17.29
C ALA A 71 28.96 39.13 -18.23
N ASP A 72 29.16 37.82 -18.08
CA ASP A 72 30.15 37.06 -18.83
C ASP A 72 29.51 36.18 -19.93
N PRO A 73 29.74 36.46 -21.22
CA PRO A 73 29.13 35.70 -22.32
C PRO A 73 29.61 34.24 -22.40
N GLU A 74 30.79 33.91 -21.85
CA GLU A 74 31.30 32.52 -21.78
C GLU A 74 30.48 31.64 -20.81
N LEU A 75 29.84 32.23 -19.79
CA LEU A 75 29.04 31.53 -18.78
C LEU A 75 27.59 31.27 -19.24
N ASN A 76 27.21 31.73 -20.43
CA ASN A 76 25.86 31.56 -20.96
C ASN A 76 25.50 30.07 -21.15
N ASN A 77 26.44 29.24 -21.60
CA ASN A 77 26.25 27.79 -21.73
C ASN A 77 26.03 27.12 -20.36
N PHE A 78 26.78 27.54 -19.34
CA PHE A 78 26.62 27.05 -17.98
C PHE A 78 25.24 27.41 -17.40
N ARG A 79 24.78 28.64 -17.65
CA ARG A 79 23.45 29.11 -17.25
C ARG A 79 22.33 28.25 -17.86
N TYR A 80 22.40 27.94 -19.16
CA TYR A 80 21.41 27.08 -19.80
C TYR A 80 21.41 25.66 -19.23
N MET A 81 22.59 25.09 -18.99
CA MET A 81 22.71 23.77 -18.38
C MET A 81 22.14 23.75 -16.96
N TRP A 82 22.49 24.74 -16.13
CA TRP A 82 22.00 24.85 -14.75
C TRP A 82 20.48 25.03 -14.70
N ASN A 83 19.93 25.84 -15.61
CA ASN A 83 18.49 26.03 -15.72
C ASN A 83 17.76 24.71 -16.03
N ILE A 84 18.32 23.84 -16.89
CA ILE A 84 17.75 22.50 -17.11
C ILE A 84 17.91 21.64 -15.86
N LEU A 85 19.10 21.65 -15.25
CA LEU A 85 19.45 20.79 -14.13
C LEU A 85 18.59 21.05 -12.87
N MET A 86 18.32 22.32 -12.56
CA MET A 86 17.53 22.71 -11.39
C MET A 86 16.07 22.26 -11.46
N TYR A 87 15.56 21.98 -12.66
CA TYR A 87 14.25 21.36 -12.83
C TYR A 87 14.38 19.83 -12.86
N VAL A 88 15.26 19.29 -13.70
CA VAL A 88 15.32 17.83 -13.94
C VAL A 88 15.63 17.05 -12.66
N ILE A 89 16.61 17.48 -11.85
CA ILE A 89 16.98 16.70 -10.66
C ILE A 89 15.87 16.70 -9.60
N PRO A 90 15.29 17.84 -9.19
CA PRO A 90 14.18 17.81 -8.23
C PRO A 90 12.93 17.08 -8.74
N TYR A 91 12.58 17.26 -10.03
CA TYR A 91 11.43 16.56 -10.59
C TYR A 91 11.62 15.04 -10.66
N THR A 92 12.83 14.55 -10.91
CA THR A 92 13.09 13.10 -10.86
C THR A 92 12.91 12.56 -9.43
N LEU A 93 13.38 13.27 -8.40
CA LEU A 93 13.17 12.89 -7.00
C LEU A 93 11.68 12.86 -6.63
N TRP A 94 10.91 13.87 -7.04
CA TRP A 94 9.46 13.88 -6.84
C TRP A 94 8.73 12.80 -7.64
N ALA A 95 9.21 12.44 -8.84
CA ALA A 95 8.66 11.32 -9.61
C ALA A 95 8.90 9.98 -8.90
N PHE A 96 10.10 9.76 -8.35
CA PHE A 96 10.38 8.59 -7.51
C PHE A 96 9.49 8.56 -6.28
N ALA A 97 9.31 9.70 -5.60
CA ALA A 97 8.37 9.83 -4.49
C ALA A 97 6.95 9.40 -4.91
N GLY A 98 6.44 9.92 -6.01
CA GLY A 98 5.14 9.54 -6.57
C GLY A 98 5.02 8.03 -6.79
N GLY A 99 6.08 7.38 -7.27
CA GLY A 99 6.14 5.92 -7.40
C GLY A 99 5.94 5.18 -6.07
N PHE A 100 6.64 5.59 -5.02
CA PHE A 100 6.48 5.00 -3.68
C PHE A 100 5.09 5.25 -3.09
N LEU A 101 4.51 6.43 -3.31
CA LEU A 101 3.16 6.75 -2.88
C LEU A 101 2.11 5.87 -3.56
N ILE A 102 2.24 5.61 -4.87
CA ILE A 102 1.33 4.73 -5.60
C ILE A 102 1.39 3.31 -5.03
N VAL A 103 2.58 2.78 -4.73
CA VAL A 103 2.74 1.45 -4.13
C VAL A 103 2.08 1.41 -2.75
N TYR A 104 2.33 2.43 -1.92
CA TYR A 104 1.73 2.56 -0.59
C TYR A 104 0.20 2.59 -0.63
N VAL A 105 -0.41 3.34 -1.55
CA VAL A 105 -1.87 3.46 -1.67
C VAL A 105 -2.49 2.19 -2.26
N ARG A 106 -1.83 1.56 -3.24
CA ARG A 106 -2.39 0.42 -3.97
C ARG A 106 -2.43 -0.85 -3.14
N ASN A 107 -1.46 -1.07 -2.25
CA ASN A 107 -1.42 -2.25 -1.39
C ASN A 107 -2.68 -2.41 -0.50
N PRO A 108 -3.05 -1.42 0.36
CA PRO A 108 -4.24 -1.50 1.19
C PRO A 108 -5.54 -1.44 0.38
N LEU A 109 -5.60 -0.70 -0.73
CA LEU A 109 -6.79 -0.64 -1.59
C LEU A 109 -7.11 -1.99 -2.24
N ASN A 110 -6.10 -2.72 -2.71
CA ASN A 110 -6.29 -4.05 -3.29
C ASN A 110 -6.85 -5.04 -2.26
N GLU A 111 -6.38 -5.01 -1.01
CA GLU A 111 -6.94 -5.83 0.07
C GLU A 111 -8.38 -5.44 0.41
N LEU A 112 -8.68 -4.14 0.52
CA LEU A 112 -10.02 -3.64 0.82
C LEU A 112 -11.03 -4.02 -0.27
N ILE A 113 -10.65 -3.84 -1.54
CA ILE A 113 -11.48 -4.19 -2.70
C ILE A 113 -11.66 -5.71 -2.79
N ASN A 114 -10.59 -6.50 -2.70
CA ASN A 114 -10.69 -7.96 -2.79
C ASN A 114 -11.45 -8.56 -1.60
N GLY A 115 -11.24 -8.03 -0.40
CA GLY A 115 -11.99 -8.39 0.80
C GLY A 115 -13.47 -8.07 0.66
N GLY A 116 -13.80 -6.85 0.24
CA GLY A 116 -15.18 -6.41 -0.01
C GLY A 116 -15.90 -7.24 -1.07
N ILE A 117 -15.25 -7.54 -2.21
CA ILE A 117 -15.79 -8.39 -3.26
C ILE A 117 -16.04 -9.82 -2.74
N ARG A 118 -15.12 -10.36 -1.93
CA ARG A 118 -15.27 -11.71 -1.35
C ARG A 118 -16.46 -11.79 -0.41
N ILE A 119 -16.64 -10.79 0.46
CA ILE A 119 -17.79 -10.70 1.37
C ILE A 119 -19.09 -10.57 0.57
N PHE A 120 -19.12 -9.73 -0.46
CA PHE A 120 -20.29 -9.57 -1.33
C PHE A 120 -20.66 -10.88 -2.04
N ARG A 121 -19.67 -11.60 -2.59
CA ARG A 121 -19.89 -12.91 -3.24
C ARG A 121 -20.40 -13.96 -2.25
N LEU A 122 -19.92 -13.96 -1.01
CA LEU A 122 -20.40 -14.84 0.06
C LEU A 122 -21.84 -14.52 0.43
N LYS A 123 -22.17 -13.23 0.62
CA LYS A 123 -23.53 -12.76 0.91
C LYS A 123 -24.52 -13.16 -0.19
N ARG A 124 -24.09 -13.04 -1.46
CA ARG A 124 -24.89 -13.49 -2.62
C ARG A 124 -25.07 -15.01 -2.67
N ARG A 125 -24.07 -15.79 -2.23
CA ARG A 125 -24.18 -17.25 -2.14
C ARG A 125 -25.19 -17.67 -1.06
N MET A 126 -25.08 -17.10 0.14
CA MET A 126 -26.01 -17.39 1.24
C MET A 126 -27.46 -17.03 0.90
N ARG A 127 -27.71 -15.90 0.22
CA ARG A 127 -29.07 -15.54 -0.21
C ARG A 127 -29.67 -16.59 -1.16
N ARG A 128 -28.89 -17.16 -2.09
CA ARG A 128 -29.35 -18.20 -3.02
C ARG A 128 -29.64 -19.53 -2.32
N GLU A 129 -28.79 -19.92 -1.38
CA GLU A 129 -29.04 -21.13 -0.59
C GLU A 129 -30.28 -21.00 0.30
N ASN A 130 -30.51 -19.85 0.94
CA ASN A 130 -31.70 -19.63 1.75
C ASN A 130 -32.99 -19.66 0.91
N SER A 131 -33.03 -18.98 -0.24
CA SER A 131 -34.20 -19.02 -1.13
C SER A 131 -34.49 -20.43 -1.68
N PHE A 132 -33.45 -21.23 -1.93
CA PHE A 132 -33.62 -22.62 -2.37
C PHE A 132 -34.21 -23.48 -1.25
N ARG A 133 -33.81 -23.26 0.01
CA ARG A 133 -34.36 -23.98 1.16
C ARG A 133 -35.81 -23.60 1.42
N GLU A 134 -36.16 -22.32 1.36
CA GLU A 134 -37.55 -21.86 1.52
C GLU A 134 -38.47 -22.43 0.42
N GLY A 135 -38.08 -22.32 -0.85
CA GLY A 135 -38.90 -22.85 -1.95
C GLY A 135 -39.08 -24.38 -1.94
N ASN A 136 -38.10 -25.13 -1.41
CA ASN A 136 -38.23 -26.58 -1.25
C ASN A 136 -39.17 -26.95 -0.10
N ASN A 137 -39.19 -26.14 0.97
CA ASN A 137 -40.10 -26.35 2.10
C ASN A 137 -41.56 -26.06 1.70
N ASP A 138 -41.79 -25.07 0.84
CA ASP A 138 -43.13 -24.72 0.33
C ASP A 138 -43.67 -25.76 -0.67
N ALA A 139 -42.80 -26.44 -1.43
CA ALA A 139 -43.18 -27.53 -2.34
C ALA A 139 -43.45 -28.87 -1.62
N SER A 140 -43.16 -28.96 -0.32
CA SER A 140 -43.31 -30.17 0.49
C SER A 140 -44.63 -30.23 1.26
N HIS A 141 -45.53 -29.25 1.08
CA HIS A 141 -46.73 -29.05 1.89
C HIS A 141 -48.03 -29.34 1.14
#